data_AF-A0AAW6S3L4-F1
#
_entry.id   AF-A0AAW6S3L4-F1
#
_cell.length_a   1.000
_cell.length_b   1.000
_cell.length_c   1.000
_cell.angle_alpha   90.00
_cell.angle_beta   90.00
_cell.angle_gamma   90.00
#
_symmetry.space_group_name_H-M   'P 1'
#
loop_
_entity.id
_entity.type
_entity.pdbx_description
1 polymer ?
#
loop_
_entity_poly.entity_id
_entity_poly.type
_entity_poly.pdbx_seq_one_letter_code
_entity_poly.pdbx_strand_id
1 'polypeptide(L)'
;MATKYFALLTNIGAAKLANATALGAKVEITQMAVGDGNGALPTPNPAQTALTHELRRAQLNMLTIDPVNTNQIIAEQVIPEDVGGWWIREIGLFDKDGDMIAVANCAETYKPQLQEGSGRVQVIRVILIVSSTEAVTLKIDPSVVLATRKYVDDAVIEVKSYVDQQLAAHIAATDPHTQYLLESDFDKFFPAGFPLPWPQATPPGGWLKCNGATFDKVKFPKLAIAYPSGVLPDLRGEFLRGWDDGRGVDSSRGILSTQLGDMASHVHMWGIWTARTNDMSLESFTGTTILKQITPASPVIDYDNYPIPNPVITDGGIVNATTRPTGGTETRPRNVAFNYIVRAA
;
A
#
# COMPACT_ATOMS: atom_id res chain seq x y z
N MET A 1 -14.17 -5.50 -68.89
CA MET A 1 -13.45 -6.78 -68.89
C MET A 1 -13.85 -7.53 -67.64
N ALA A 2 -14.31 -8.77 -67.73
CA ALA A 2 -14.57 -9.58 -66.55
C ALA A 2 -13.24 -9.85 -65.81
N THR A 3 -13.22 -9.62 -64.51
CA THR A 3 -12.05 -9.88 -63.66
C THR A 3 -11.73 -11.38 -63.72
N LYS A 4 -10.47 -11.75 -64.06
CA LYS A 4 -10.09 -13.15 -64.26
C LYS A 4 -10.14 -13.98 -62.97
N TYR A 5 -9.82 -13.35 -61.83
CA TYR A 5 -9.87 -13.95 -60.51
C TYR A 5 -10.72 -13.10 -59.58
N PHE A 6 -11.62 -13.73 -58.85
CA PHE A 6 -12.54 -13.05 -57.94
C PHE A 6 -13.09 -14.02 -56.89
N ALA A 7 -13.56 -13.45 -55.80
CA ALA A 7 -14.33 -14.14 -54.78
C ALA A 7 -15.77 -13.62 -54.80
N LEU A 8 -16.74 -14.49 -54.54
CA LEU A 8 -18.13 -14.11 -54.36
C LEU A 8 -18.77 -14.88 -53.21
N LEU A 9 -19.85 -14.31 -52.68
CA LEU A 9 -20.73 -14.99 -51.74
C LEU A 9 -21.60 -15.99 -52.50
N THR A 10 -21.75 -17.18 -51.93
CA THR A 10 -22.78 -18.11 -52.40
C THR A 10 -24.16 -17.59 -51.98
N ASN A 11 -25.22 -18.12 -52.60
CA ASN A 11 -26.59 -17.83 -52.21
C ASN A 11 -26.84 -18.19 -50.74
N ILE A 12 -26.23 -19.29 -50.26
CA ILE A 12 -26.30 -19.72 -48.86
C ILE A 12 -25.58 -18.71 -47.96
N GLY A 13 -24.35 -18.33 -48.31
CA GLY A 13 -23.56 -17.35 -47.56
C GLY A 13 -24.24 -15.99 -47.46
N ALA A 14 -24.78 -15.49 -48.58
CA ALA A 14 -25.53 -14.24 -48.61
C ALA A 14 -26.78 -14.31 -47.72
N ALA A 15 -27.54 -15.41 -47.77
CA ALA A 15 -28.71 -15.59 -46.92
C ALA A 15 -28.34 -15.69 -45.43
N LYS A 16 -27.28 -16.43 -45.08
CA LYS A 16 -26.80 -16.56 -43.70
C LYS A 16 -26.31 -15.22 -43.15
N LEU A 17 -25.56 -14.44 -43.92
CA LEU A 17 -25.10 -13.11 -43.50
C LEU A 17 -26.29 -12.15 -43.31
N ALA A 18 -27.25 -12.14 -44.24
CA ALA A 18 -28.45 -11.31 -44.11
C ALA A 18 -29.29 -11.67 -42.87
N ASN A 19 -29.48 -12.97 -42.61
CA ASN A 19 -30.19 -13.46 -41.42
C ASN A 19 -29.43 -13.12 -40.12
N ALA A 20 -28.11 -13.26 -40.13
CA ALA A 20 -27.27 -12.90 -38.99
C ALA A 20 -27.40 -11.41 -38.65
N THR A 21 -27.34 -10.52 -39.65
CA THR A 21 -27.60 -9.08 -39.47
C THR A 21 -29.00 -8.81 -38.92
N ALA A 22 -30.04 -9.47 -39.45
CA ALA A 22 -31.43 -9.25 -39.02
C ALA A 22 -31.71 -9.72 -37.59
N LEU A 23 -31.06 -10.80 -37.15
CA LEU A 23 -31.28 -11.43 -35.84
C LEU A 23 -30.27 -11.00 -34.77
N GLY A 24 -29.28 -10.17 -35.12
CA GLY A 24 -28.16 -9.84 -34.23
C GLY A 24 -27.25 -11.05 -33.91
N ALA A 25 -27.27 -12.07 -34.76
CA ALA A 25 -26.41 -13.24 -34.67
C ALA A 25 -25.13 -13.03 -35.51
N LYS A 26 -24.20 -13.98 -35.43
CA LYS A 26 -22.96 -13.95 -36.23
C LYS A 26 -22.75 -15.27 -36.96
N VAL A 27 -22.26 -15.18 -38.19
CA VAL A 27 -21.81 -16.33 -38.99
C VAL A 27 -20.36 -16.64 -38.62
N GLU A 28 -20.13 -17.84 -38.12
CA GLU A 28 -18.80 -18.33 -37.77
C GLU A 28 -18.17 -19.04 -38.97
N ILE A 29 -17.38 -18.31 -39.76
CA ILE A 29 -16.57 -18.90 -40.83
C ILE A 29 -15.36 -19.56 -40.18
N THR A 30 -15.28 -20.88 -40.23
CA THR A 30 -14.27 -21.66 -39.48
C THR A 30 -13.24 -22.33 -40.37
N GLN A 31 -13.62 -22.69 -41.60
CA GLN A 31 -12.80 -23.54 -42.47
C GLN A 31 -12.57 -22.89 -43.83
N MET A 32 -11.40 -23.16 -44.39
CA MET A 32 -11.10 -22.90 -45.80
C MET A 32 -10.76 -24.23 -46.47
N ALA A 33 -11.38 -24.48 -47.61
CA ALA A 33 -11.02 -25.57 -48.49
C ALA A 33 -10.37 -25.06 -49.77
N VAL A 34 -9.52 -25.89 -50.35
CA VAL A 34 -8.82 -25.63 -51.61
C VAL A 34 -8.93 -26.85 -52.51
N GLY A 35 -9.00 -26.58 -53.81
CA GLY A 35 -9.23 -27.60 -54.84
C GLY A 35 -8.49 -27.31 -56.12
N ASP A 36 -8.38 -28.33 -56.97
CA ASP A 36 -7.72 -28.23 -58.28
C ASP A 36 -8.71 -28.00 -59.44
N GLY A 37 -9.99 -27.83 -59.16
CA GLY A 37 -11.01 -27.59 -60.19
C GLY A 37 -11.18 -28.74 -61.18
N ASN A 38 -10.80 -29.97 -60.81
CA ASN A 38 -10.79 -31.15 -61.69
C ASN A 38 -9.95 -30.95 -62.97
N GLY A 39 -8.80 -30.30 -62.83
CA GLY A 39 -7.87 -30.07 -63.94
C GLY A 39 -8.06 -28.75 -64.69
N ALA A 40 -9.14 -28.00 -64.46
CA ALA A 40 -9.44 -26.74 -65.13
C ALA A 40 -9.69 -25.61 -64.13
N LEU A 41 -9.47 -24.36 -64.55
CA LEU A 41 -9.79 -23.18 -63.73
C LEU A 41 -11.31 -22.98 -63.66
N PRO A 42 -11.96 -23.19 -62.50
CA PRO A 42 -13.40 -23.03 -62.41
C PRO A 42 -13.79 -21.55 -62.37
N THR A 43 -15.00 -21.25 -62.82
CA THR A 43 -15.62 -19.93 -62.68
C THR A 43 -16.51 -19.95 -61.44
N PRO A 44 -16.22 -19.14 -60.39
CA PRO A 44 -17.05 -19.08 -59.20
C PRO A 44 -18.51 -18.74 -59.55
N ASN A 45 -19.45 -19.47 -58.96
CA ASN A 45 -20.89 -19.34 -59.18
C ASN A 45 -21.63 -19.25 -57.83
N PRO A 46 -22.51 -18.24 -57.62
CA PRO A 46 -23.27 -18.10 -56.37
C PRO A 46 -24.11 -19.33 -55.99
N ALA A 47 -24.51 -20.16 -56.96
CA ALA A 47 -25.29 -21.38 -56.68
C ALA A 47 -24.44 -22.55 -56.14
N GLN A 48 -23.11 -22.41 -56.03
CA GLN A 48 -22.24 -23.47 -55.52
C GLN A 48 -22.50 -23.77 -54.04
N THR A 49 -22.55 -25.06 -53.72
CA THR A 49 -22.59 -25.57 -52.34
C THR A 49 -21.32 -26.34 -51.97
N ALA A 50 -20.49 -26.68 -52.96
CA ALA A 50 -19.23 -27.41 -52.83
C ALA A 50 -18.24 -26.95 -53.91
N LEU A 51 -16.95 -27.22 -53.68
CA LEU A 51 -15.90 -27.04 -54.68
C LEU A 51 -16.05 -28.08 -55.79
N THR A 52 -15.55 -27.77 -56.99
CA THR A 52 -15.61 -28.69 -58.14
C THR A 52 -14.85 -29.98 -57.85
N HIS A 53 -13.68 -29.85 -57.22
CA HIS A 53 -12.89 -30.96 -56.71
C HIS A 53 -12.04 -30.47 -55.52
N GLU A 54 -12.54 -30.75 -54.31
CA GLU A 54 -11.86 -30.41 -53.06
C GLU A 54 -10.71 -31.38 -52.76
N LEU A 55 -9.54 -30.84 -52.45
CA LEU A 55 -8.34 -31.62 -52.11
C LEU A 55 -7.94 -31.48 -50.65
N ARG A 56 -8.21 -30.33 -50.05
CA ARG A 56 -7.91 -30.07 -48.64
C ARG A 56 -8.93 -29.13 -48.04
N ARG A 57 -9.35 -29.43 -46.81
CA ARG A 57 -10.07 -28.53 -45.93
C ARG A 57 -9.41 -28.50 -44.56
N ALA A 58 -9.19 -27.30 -44.03
CA ALA A 58 -8.67 -27.13 -42.69
C ALA A 58 -9.25 -25.87 -42.03
N GLN A 59 -9.00 -25.71 -40.73
CA GLN A 59 -9.37 -24.50 -40.01
C GLN A 59 -8.61 -23.28 -40.56
N LEU A 60 -9.26 -22.12 -40.50
CA LEU A 60 -8.63 -20.84 -40.79
C LEU A 60 -7.54 -20.51 -39.76
N ASN A 61 -6.41 -19.98 -40.23
CA ASN A 61 -5.38 -19.42 -39.36
C ASN A 61 -5.73 -17.98 -38.94
N MET A 62 -6.41 -17.24 -39.82
CA MET A 62 -6.76 -15.84 -39.58
C MET A 62 -8.06 -15.49 -40.32
N LEU A 63 -8.96 -14.78 -39.64
CA LEU A 63 -10.11 -14.12 -40.23
C LEU A 63 -10.23 -12.71 -39.65
N THR A 64 -10.00 -11.70 -40.49
CA THR A 64 -9.98 -10.28 -40.07
C THR A 64 -10.71 -9.38 -41.05
N ILE A 65 -11.04 -8.16 -40.62
CA ILE A 65 -11.55 -7.12 -41.49
C ILE A 65 -10.37 -6.37 -42.09
N ASP A 66 -10.44 -6.02 -43.39
CA ASP A 66 -9.43 -5.18 -44.03
C ASP A 66 -9.42 -3.79 -43.36
N PRO A 67 -8.26 -3.31 -42.86
CA PRO A 67 -8.16 -2.04 -42.14
C PRO A 67 -8.41 -0.81 -43.03
N VAL A 68 -8.28 -0.94 -44.35
CA VAL A 68 -8.54 0.12 -45.33
C VAL A 68 -9.97 0.02 -45.87
N ASN A 69 -10.46 -1.21 -46.10
CA ASN A 69 -11.78 -1.47 -46.67
C ASN A 69 -12.65 -2.27 -45.70
N THR A 70 -13.38 -1.59 -44.81
CA THR A 70 -14.17 -2.23 -43.73
C THR A 70 -15.31 -3.15 -44.20
N ASN A 71 -15.62 -3.16 -45.50
CA ASN A 71 -16.57 -4.09 -46.13
C ASN A 71 -15.91 -5.38 -46.66
N GLN A 72 -14.60 -5.55 -46.44
CA GLN A 72 -13.85 -6.72 -46.87
C GLN A 72 -13.40 -7.54 -45.68
N ILE A 73 -13.59 -8.86 -45.78
CA ILE A 73 -12.99 -9.82 -44.87
C ILE A 73 -11.81 -10.50 -45.55
N ILE A 74 -10.72 -10.67 -44.80
CA ILE A 74 -9.52 -11.37 -45.21
C ILE A 74 -9.48 -12.70 -44.46
N ALA A 75 -9.57 -13.79 -45.20
CA ALA A 75 -9.46 -15.15 -44.69
C ALA A 75 -8.12 -15.75 -45.13
N GLU A 76 -7.37 -16.32 -44.18
CA GLU A 76 -6.08 -16.97 -44.46
C GLU A 76 -6.02 -18.40 -43.95
N GLN A 77 -5.39 -19.25 -44.75
CA GLN A 77 -4.96 -20.58 -44.37
C GLN A 77 -3.50 -20.79 -44.75
N VAL A 78 -2.72 -21.34 -43.83
CA VAL A 78 -1.34 -21.79 -44.06
C VAL A 78 -1.38 -23.28 -44.40
N ILE A 79 -0.85 -23.64 -45.57
CA ILE A 79 -0.64 -25.03 -45.98
C ILE A 79 0.83 -25.39 -45.67
N PRO A 80 1.08 -26.33 -44.75
CA PRO A 80 2.42 -26.73 -44.37
C PRO A 80 3.15 -27.48 -45.49
N GLU A 81 4.45 -27.72 -45.31
CA GLU A 81 5.34 -28.29 -46.33
C GLU A 81 5.12 -29.79 -46.61
N ASP A 82 4.51 -30.50 -45.67
CA ASP A 82 4.16 -31.92 -45.74
C ASP A 82 2.83 -32.20 -46.45
N VAL A 83 2.06 -31.15 -46.77
CA VAL A 83 0.78 -31.26 -47.47
C VAL A 83 0.85 -30.56 -48.82
N GLY A 84 0.66 -31.30 -49.91
CA GLY A 84 0.76 -30.79 -51.27
C GLY A 84 0.69 -31.90 -52.33
N GLY A 85 1.30 -31.65 -53.48
CA GLY A 85 1.31 -32.55 -54.65
C GLY A 85 0.21 -32.23 -55.67
N TRP A 86 -0.40 -31.05 -55.60
CA TRP A 86 -1.55 -30.69 -56.43
C TRP A 86 -1.61 -29.19 -56.74
N TRP A 87 -2.42 -28.87 -57.76
CA TRP A 87 -2.67 -27.50 -58.19
C TRP A 87 -3.79 -26.87 -57.37
N ILE A 88 -3.62 -25.61 -57.00
CA ILE A 88 -4.64 -24.80 -56.35
C ILE A 88 -5.28 -23.91 -57.42
N ARG A 89 -6.58 -24.07 -57.61
CA ARG A 89 -7.37 -23.32 -58.61
C ARG A 89 -8.64 -22.72 -58.02
N GLU A 90 -9.21 -23.36 -57.00
CA GLU A 90 -10.42 -22.92 -56.31
C GLU A 90 -10.24 -22.93 -54.80
N ILE A 91 -10.97 -22.02 -54.16
CA ILE A 91 -10.94 -21.80 -52.72
C ILE A 91 -12.38 -21.62 -52.24
N GLY A 92 -12.75 -22.31 -51.17
CA GLY A 92 -14.07 -22.23 -50.55
C GLY A 92 -13.94 -21.83 -49.08
N LEU A 93 -14.80 -20.94 -48.61
CA LEU A 93 -14.94 -20.61 -47.19
C LEU A 93 -16.19 -21.26 -46.64
N PHE A 94 -16.08 -21.91 -45.48
CA PHE A 94 -17.17 -22.68 -44.87
C PHE A 94 -17.38 -22.26 -43.42
N ASP A 95 -18.63 -22.29 -43.00
CA ASP A 95 -19.00 -22.02 -41.61
C ASP A 95 -18.94 -23.26 -40.72
N LYS A 96 -19.22 -23.06 -39.43
CA LYS A 96 -19.26 -24.12 -38.41
C LYS A 96 -20.24 -25.26 -38.73
N ASP A 97 -21.27 -25.00 -39.53
CA ASP A 97 -22.29 -25.98 -39.90
C ASP A 97 -21.90 -26.74 -41.19
N GLY A 98 -20.76 -26.38 -41.79
CA GLY A 98 -20.24 -26.99 -43.02
C GLY A 98 -20.79 -26.36 -44.29
N ASP A 99 -21.56 -25.28 -44.20
CA ASP A 99 -22.15 -24.61 -45.35
C ASP A 99 -21.12 -23.71 -46.05
N MET A 100 -21.06 -23.78 -47.38
CA MET A 100 -20.17 -22.93 -48.17
C MET A 100 -20.68 -21.49 -48.18
N ILE A 101 -19.94 -20.59 -47.56
CA ILE A 101 -20.27 -19.15 -47.47
C ILE A 101 -19.78 -18.40 -48.70
N ALA A 102 -18.59 -18.73 -49.18
CA ALA A 102 -17.99 -18.05 -50.33
C ALA A 102 -17.15 -19.00 -51.15
N VAL A 103 -17.01 -18.66 -52.43
CA VAL A 103 -16.17 -19.37 -53.38
C VAL A 103 -15.34 -18.36 -54.16
N ALA A 104 -14.09 -18.73 -54.42
CA ALA A 104 -13.13 -17.93 -55.17
C ALA A 104 -12.33 -18.82 -56.11
N ASN A 105 -11.89 -18.25 -57.22
CA ASN A 105 -10.84 -18.83 -58.04
C ASN A 105 -9.53 -18.08 -57.83
N CYS A 106 -8.41 -18.74 -58.10
CA CYS A 106 -7.08 -18.13 -58.00
C CYS A 106 -6.23 -18.45 -59.23
N ALA A 107 -5.11 -17.74 -59.38
CA ALA A 107 -4.09 -18.12 -60.35
C ALA A 107 -3.60 -19.53 -60.04
N GLU A 108 -3.53 -20.37 -61.08
CA GLU A 108 -3.09 -21.76 -60.95
C GLU A 108 -1.72 -21.81 -60.29
N THR A 109 -1.66 -22.37 -59.09
CA THR A 109 -0.43 -22.44 -58.31
C THR A 109 -0.19 -23.86 -57.84
N TYR A 110 0.94 -24.43 -58.21
CA TYR A 110 1.33 -25.76 -57.74
C TYR A 110 1.91 -25.67 -56.32
N LYS A 111 1.37 -26.50 -55.42
CA LYS A 111 1.84 -26.63 -54.04
C LYS A 111 2.64 -27.93 -53.90
N PRO A 112 3.99 -27.91 -53.99
CA PRO A 112 4.79 -29.12 -53.83
C PRO A 112 4.78 -29.62 -52.38
N GLN A 113 5.04 -30.92 -52.24
CA GLN A 113 5.29 -31.59 -50.96
C GLN A 113 6.79 -31.83 -50.76
N LEU A 114 7.23 -32.00 -49.51
CA LEU A 114 8.64 -32.22 -49.19
C LEU A 114 9.25 -33.44 -49.90
N GLN A 115 8.45 -34.50 -50.13
CA GLN A 115 8.84 -35.73 -50.83
C GLN A 115 9.21 -35.50 -52.30
N GLU A 116 8.74 -34.40 -52.89
CA GLU A 116 9.11 -33.97 -54.26
C GLU A 116 10.42 -33.16 -54.28
N GLY A 117 11.11 -33.03 -53.14
CA GLY A 117 12.36 -32.29 -53.00
C GLY A 117 12.19 -30.77 -52.84
N SER A 118 10.94 -30.28 -52.71
CA SER A 118 10.62 -28.86 -52.56
C SER A 118 9.51 -28.65 -51.54
N GLY A 119 9.81 -28.88 -50.25
CA GLY A 119 8.88 -28.58 -49.16
C GLY A 119 8.65 -27.08 -49.05
N ARG A 120 7.46 -26.61 -49.47
CA ARG A 120 7.10 -25.20 -49.43
C ARG A 120 5.96 -24.99 -48.45
N VAL A 121 6.08 -24.06 -47.52
CA VAL A 121 4.92 -23.52 -46.78
C VAL A 121 4.24 -22.47 -47.66
N GLN A 122 2.92 -22.56 -47.81
CA GLN A 122 2.17 -21.62 -48.65
C GLN A 122 0.98 -21.04 -47.91
N VAL A 123 0.89 -19.71 -47.89
CA VAL A 123 -0.25 -18.98 -47.33
C VAL A 123 -1.24 -18.70 -48.45
N ILE A 124 -2.47 -19.16 -48.28
CA ILE A 124 -3.61 -18.85 -49.14
C ILE A 124 -4.41 -17.75 -48.46
N ARG A 125 -4.53 -16.61 -49.14
CA ARG A 125 -5.28 -15.44 -48.69
C ARG A 125 -6.42 -15.19 -49.67
N VAL A 126 -7.65 -15.11 -49.14
CA VAL A 126 -8.84 -14.71 -49.91
C VAL A 126 -9.40 -13.44 -49.31
N ILE A 127 -9.68 -12.46 -50.17
CA ILE A 127 -10.37 -11.23 -49.82
C ILE A 127 -11.80 -11.35 -50.34
N LEU A 128 -12.77 -11.27 -49.44
CA LEU A 128 -14.19 -11.37 -49.76
C LEU A 128 -14.89 -10.07 -49.38
N ILE A 129 -15.66 -9.51 -50.31
CA ILE A 129 -16.54 -8.38 -50.03
C ILE A 129 -17.85 -8.92 -49.44
N VAL A 130 -18.27 -8.36 -48.30
CA VAL A 130 -19.53 -8.71 -47.62
C VAL A 130 -20.41 -7.48 -47.44
N SER A 131 -21.72 -7.69 -47.33
CA SER A 131 -22.69 -6.62 -47.07
C SER A 131 -22.66 -6.09 -45.63
N SER A 132 -22.18 -6.90 -44.67
CA SER A 132 -21.97 -6.52 -43.27
C SER A 132 -20.85 -7.37 -42.68
N THR A 133 -19.78 -6.72 -42.21
CA THR A 133 -18.67 -7.39 -41.52
C THR A 133 -18.98 -7.65 -40.04
N GLU A 134 -19.94 -6.94 -39.44
CA GLU A 134 -20.42 -7.17 -38.07
C GLU A 134 -21.13 -8.52 -37.90
N ALA A 135 -21.74 -9.01 -38.99
CA ALA A 135 -22.41 -10.30 -39.05
C ALA A 135 -21.44 -11.50 -39.12
N VAL A 136 -20.12 -11.28 -39.11
CA VAL A 136 -19.10 -12.33 -39.17
C VAL A 136 -18.37 -12.42 -37.83
N THR A 137 -18.22 -13.62 -37.29
CA THR A 137 -17.35 -13.86 -36.13
C THR A 137 -15.91 -13.89 -36.58
N LEU A 138 -15.14 -12.86 -36.22
CA LEU A 138 -13.69 -12.83 -36.44
C LEU A 138 -13.02 -13.81 -35.47
N LYS A 139 -12.36 -14.82 -36.01
CA LYS A 139 -11.58 -15.78 -35.24
C LYS A 139 -10.10 -15.59 -35.56
N ILE A 140 -9.31 -15.43 -34.50
CA ILE A 140 -7.89 -15.73 -34.50
C ILE A 140 -7.80 -17.00 -33.66
N ASP A 141 -7.42 -18.12 -34.26
CA ASP A 141 -7.18 -19.36 -33.52
C ASP A 141 -5.68 -19.49 -33.26
N PRO A 142 -5.17 -18.95 -32.13
CA PRO A 142 -3.75 -19.02 -31.81
C PRO A 142 -3.29 -20.43 -31.40
N SER A 143 -4.20 -21.40 -31.32
CA SER A 143 -3.89 -22.76 -30.84
C SER A 143 -3.49 -23.74 -31.94
N VAL A 144 -3.74 -23.40 -33.22
CA VAL A 144 -3.46 -24.28 -34.36
C VAL A 144 -2.52 -23.58 -35.36
N VAL A 145 -1.23 -23.91 -35.23
CA VAL A 145 -0.13 -23.71 -36.20
C VAL A 145 0.47 -22.30 -36.28
N LEU A 146 1.76 -22.23 -35.91
CA LEU A 146 2.78 -21.23 -36.26
C LEU A 146 2.25 -19.79 -36.42
N ALA A 147 2.27 -19.02 -35.34
CA ALA A 147 2.08 -17.58 -35.40
C ALA A 147 3.05 -16.99 -36.42
N THR A 148 2.53 -16.18 -37.36
CA THR A 148 3.39 -15.47 -38.29
C THR A 148 4.31 -14.54 -37.50
N ARG A 149 5.55 -14.34 -37.96
CA ARG A 149 6.49 -13.42 -37.31
C ARG A 149 5.87 -12.04 -37.08
N LYS A 150 5.10 -11.56 -38.06
CA LYS A 150 4.37 -10.30 -37.96
C LYS A 150 3.39 -10.25 -36.79
N TYR A 151 2.63 -11.32 -36.56
CA TYR A 151 1.71 -11.39 -35.41
C TYR A 151 2.46 -11.27 -34.08
N VAL A 152 3.59 -11.96 -33.95
CA VAL A 152 4.42 -11.89 -32.73
C VAL A 152 5.01 -10.50 -32.55
N ASP A 153 5.55 -9.90 -33.62
CA ASP A 153 6.13 -8.56 -33.58
C ASP A 153 5.06 -7.51 -33.18
N ASP A 154 3.85 -7.57 -33.75
CA ASP A 154 2.76 -6.66 -33.43
C ASP A 154 2.29 -6.83 -31.97
N ALA A 155 2.17 -8.06 -31.46
CA ALA A 155 1.77 -8.33 -30.07
C ALA A 155 2.84 -7.84 -29.06
N VAL A 156 4.13 -7.97 -29.39
CA VAL A 156 5.22 -7.45 -28.55
C VAL A 156 5.16 -5.92 -28.47
N ILE A 157 4.87 -5.24 -29.58
CA ILE A 157 4.72 -3.77 -29.60
C ILE A 157 3.54 -3.34 -28.74
N GLU A 158 2.41 -4.04 -28.82
CA GLU A 158 1.22 -3.75 -28.02
C GLU A 158 1.52 -3.86 -26.51
N VAL A 159 2.10 -4.99 -26.09
CA VAL A 159 2.46 -5.21 -24.67
C VAL A 159 3.47 -4.18 -24.20
N LYS A 160 4.48 -3.86 -25.02
CA LYS A 160 5.47 -2.84 -24.69
C LYS A 160 4.80 -1.47 -24.50
N SER A 161 3.92 -1.08 -25.42
CA SER A 161 3.21 0.19 -25.32
C SER A 161 2.34 0.25 -24.07
N TYR A 162 1.66 -0.84 -23.72
CA TYR A 162 0.85 -0.89 -22.50
C TYR A 162 1.72 -0.71 -21.24
N VAL A 163 2.84 -1.44 -21.15
CA VAL A 163 3.75 -1.33 -20.00
C VAL A 163 4.36 0.06 -19.90
N ASP A 164 4.79 0.64 -21.02
CA ASP A 164 5.36 2.00 -21.04
C ASP A 164 4.32 3.05 -20.59
N GLN A 165 3.05 2.90 -21.00
CA GLN A 165 1.96 3.78 -20.55
C GLN A 165 1.68 3.63 -19.05
N GLN A 166 1.62 2.41 -18.53
CA GLN A 166 1.39 2.15 -17.10
C GLN A 166 2.54 2.70 -16.24
N LEU A 167 3.78 2.54 -16.69
CA LEU A 167 4.95 3.09 -15.99
C LEU A 167 4.96 4.63 -16.05
N ALA A 168 4.65 5.21 -17.20
CA ALA A 168 4.55 6.66 -17.34
C ALA A 168 3.45 7.23 -16.43
N ALA A 169 2.30 6.58 -16.34
CA ALA A 169 1.22 6.96 -15.43
C ALA A 169 1.64 6.83 -13.95
N HIS A 170 2.36 5.77 -13.58
CA HIS A 170 2.91 5.59 -12.24
C HIS A 170 3.91 6.69 -11.85
N ILE A 171 4.84 7.03 -12.75
CA ILE A 171 5.84 8.09 -12.53
C ILE A 171 5.17 9.48 -12.47
N ALA A 172 4.13 9.71 -13.26
CA ALA A 172 3.41 10.98 -13.28
C ALA A 172 2.48 11.17 -12.07
N ALA A 173 2.09 10.08 -11.39
CA ALA A 173 1.26 10.17 -10.19
C ALA A 173 2.01 10.89 -9.06
N THR A 174 1.33 11.84 -8.41
CA THR A 174 1.90 12.59 -7.28
C THR A 174 2.20 11.70 -6.08
N ASP A 175 1.38 10.67 -5.85
CA ASP A 175 1.58 9.64 -4.84
C ASP A 175 1.04 8.29 -5.34
N PRO A 176 1.84 7.51 -6.08
CA PRO A 176 1.44 6.19 -6.53
C PRO A 176 1.42 5.15 -5.40
N HIS A 177 1.82 5.51 -4.18
CA HIS A 177 2.02 4.58 -3.06
C HIS A 177 1.40 5.11 -1.76
N THR A 178 0.12 5.48 -1.83
CA THR A 178 -0.70 6.03 -0.73
C THR A 178 -0.74 5.20 0.57
N GLN A 179 -0.32 3.93 0.53
CA GLN A 179 -0.18 3.11 1.73
C GLN A 179 0.98 3.51 2.64
N TYR A 180 1.92 4.34 2.16
CA TYR A 180 3.06 4.80 2.92
C TYR A 180 2.89 6.25 3.36
N LEU A 181 3.36 6.57 4.57
CA LEU A 181 3.41 7.93 5.06
C LEU A 181 4.42 8.75 4.24
N LEU A 182 4.01 9.95 3.83
CA LEU A 182 4.90 10.91 3.19
C LEU A 182 5.77 11.59 4.24
N GLU A 183 7.02 11.91 3.90
CA GLU A 183 7.90 12.69 4.78
C GLU A 183 7.28 14.06 5.13
N SER A 184 6.52 14.64 4.20
CA SER A 184 5.77 15.89 4.43
C SER A 184 4.69 15.77 5.50
N ASP A 185 4.16 14.56 5.72
CA ASP A 185 3.13 14.32 6.74
C ASP A 185 3.72 14.10 8.13
N PHE A 186 5.05 13.99 8.26
CA PHE A 186 5.68 13.69 9.54
C PHE A 186 5.32 14.73 10.62
N ASP A 187 5.24 16.00 10.26
CA ASP A 187 4.85 17.09 11.17
C ASP A 187 3.42 16.99 11.68
N LYS A 188 2.54 16.33 10.93
CA LYS A 188 1.14 16.12 11.36
C LYS A 188 1.07 15.18 12.56
N PHE A 189 1.98 14.20 12.62
CA PHE A 189 1.98 13.17 13.65
C PHE A 189 3.02 13.41 14.74
N PHE A 190 4.15 14.03 14.39
CA PHE A 190 5.28 14.32 15.28
C PHE A 190 5.79 15.75 15.06
N PRO A 191 5.05 16.76 15.53
CA PRO A 191 5.43 18.16 15.34
C PRO A 191 6.78 18.47 15.99
N ALA A 192 7.55 19.35 15.34
CA ALA A 192 8.82 19.83 15.90
C ALA A 192 8.62 20.44 17.29
N GLY A 193 9.52 20.12 18.21
CA GLY A 193 9.48 20.59 19.60
C GLY A 193 8.65 19.74 20.56
N PHE A 194 8.00 18.68 20.11
CA PHE A 194 7.36 17.72 21.02
C PHE A 194 8.42 16.83 21.72
N PRO A 195 8.55 16.86 23.07
CA PRO A 195 9.55 16.05 23.77
C PRO A 195 9.13 14.58 23.83
N LEU A 196 9.98 13.70 23.30
CA LEU A 196 9.79 12.25 23.33
C LEU A 196 10.83 11.57 24.22
N PRO A 197 10.42 10.56 25.02
CA PRO A 197 11.37 9.74 25.77
C PRO A 197 12.16 8.82 24.82
N TRP A 198 13.48 8.84 24.96
CA TRP A 198 14.44 8.08 24.16
C TRP A 198 15.33 7.21 25.05
N PRO A 199 15.45 5.89 24.78
CA PRO A 199 16.09 4.96 25.69
C PRO A 199 17.62 5.02 25.70
N GLN A 200 18.25 5.63 24.69
CA GLN A 200 19.72 5.63 24.57
C GLN A 200 20.34 6.98 24.91
N ALA A 201 21.62 6.96 25.32
CA ALA A 201 22.38 8.15 25.63
C ALA A 201 22.54 9.11 24.43
N THR A 202 22.57 8.58 23.20
CA THR A 202 22.74 9.36 21.97
C THR A 202 21.43 9.37 21.18
N PRO A 203 20.87 10.54 20.85
CA PRO A 203 19.69 10.63 20.01
C PRO A 203 20.01 10.20 18.56
N PRO A 204 19.01 9.76 17.79
CA PRO A 204 19.18 9.54 16.37
C PRO A 204 19.48 10.86 15.64
N GLY A 205 20.06 10.77 14.44
CA GLY A 205 20.32 11.95 13.61
C GLY A 205 19.06 12.77 13.37
N GLY A 206 19.16 14.10 13.43
CA GLY A 206 18.01 15.01 13.30
C GLY A 206 17.24 15.29 14.60
N TRP A 207 17.71 14.78 15.74
CA TRP A 207 17.08 15.01 17.05
C TRP A 207 18.05 15.69 18.02
N LEU A 208 17.51 16.56 18.87
CA LEU A 208 18.25 17.31 19.89
C LEU A 208 17.79 16.89 21.29
N LYS A 209 18.71 16.86 22.25
CA LYS A 209 18.36 16.60 23.65
C LYS A 209 17.75 17.84 24.29
N CYS A 210 16.75 17.64 25.14
CA CYS A 210 16.25 18.67 26.04
C CYS A 210 17.19 18.78 27.27
N ASN A 211 18.37 19.37 27.07
CA ASN A 211 19.44 19.48 28.06
C ASN A 211 19.88 20.93 28.33
N GLY A 212 19.01 21.92 28.04
CA GLY A 212 19.34 23.33 28.18
C GLY A 212 20.16 23.92 27.01
N ALA A 213 20.46 23.15 25.97
CA ALA A 213 21.27 23.62 24.85
C ALA A 213 20.52 24.65 23.99
N THR A 214 21.28 25.58 23.41
CA THR A 214 20.81 26.47 22.36
C THR A 214 20.74 25.73 21.01
N PHE A 215 19.88 26.20 20.11
CA PHE A 215 19.79 25.70 18.74
C PHE A 215 19.71 26.83 17.72
N ASP A 216 20.10 26.52 16.49
CA ASP A 216 20.05 27.46 15.38
C ASP A 216 18.61 27.60 14.87
N LYS A 217 17.99 28.76 15.14
CA LYS A 217 16.62 29.08 14.74
C LYS A 217 16.44 29.22 13.23
N VAL A 218 17.50 29.59 12.51
CA VAL A 218 17.47 29.72 11.04
C VAL A 218 17.48 28.33 10.41
N LYS A 219 18.31 27.43 10.96
CA LYS A 219 18.36 26.04 10.51
C LYS A 219 17.10 25.24 10.90
N PHE A 220 16.50 25.55 12.04
CA PHE A 220 15.36 24.81 12.61
C PHE A 220 14.16 25.73 12.88
N PRO A 221 13.50 26.28 11.83
CA PRO A 221 12.45 27.27 11.98
C PRO A 221 11.18 26.72 12.67
N LYS A 222 10.83 25.46 12.43
CA LYS A 222 9.67 24.82 13.09
C LYS A 222 9.91 24.65 14.58
N LEU A 223 11.12 24.26 14.97
CA LEU A 223 11.52 24.18 16.37
C LEU A 223 11.55 25.58 17.02
N ALA A 224 11.92 26.62 16.28
CA ALA A 224 11.91 28.01 16.74
C ALA A 224 10.50 28.55 17.01
N ILE A 225 9.45 28.00 16.38
CA ILE A 225 8.07 28.31 16.71
C ILE A 225 7.70 27.70 18.07
N ALA A 226 8.10 26.45 18.32
CA ALA A 226 7.83 25.77 19.58
C ALA A 226 8.65 26.34 20.75
N TYR A 227 9.91 26.72 20.50
CA TYR A 227 10.83 27.33 21.48
C TYR A 227 11.39 28.66 20.96
N PRO A 228 10.62 29.77 21.10
CA PRO A 228 11.01 31.08 20.57
C PRO A 228 12.32 31.65 21.14
N SER A 229 12.72 31.21 22.33
CA SER A 229 14.00 31.57 22.96
C SER A 229 15.22 31.08 22.19
N GLY A 230 15.07 30.05 21.33
CA GLY A 230 16.22 29.35 20.73
C GLY A 230 16.97 28.45 21.71
N VAL A 231 16.37 28.16 22.87
CA VAL A 231 16.96 27.33 23.93
C VAL A 231 15.97 26.23 24.31
N LEU A 232 16.44 24.99 24.33
CA LEU A 232 15.62 23.86 24.77
C LEU A 232 15.54 23.82 26.30
N PRO A 233 14.44 23.33 26.89
CA PRO A 233 14.37 23.11 28.33
C PRO A 233 15.42 22.07 28.76
N ASP A 234 15.94 22.18 29.97
CA ASP A 234 16.71 21.10 30.59
C ASP A 234 15.77 20.20 31.36
N LEU A 235 15.42 19.05 30.76
CA LEU A 235 14.46 18.10 31.33
C LEU A 235 15.14 16.94 32.06
N ARG A 236 16.46 17.03 32.28
CA ARG A 236 17.21 15.96 32.96
C ARG A 236 16.83 15.94 34.44
N GLY A 237 16.14 14.87 34.85
CA GLY A 237 15.69 14.70 36.24
C GLY A 237 14.37 15.40 36.56
N GLU A 238 13.71 16.02 35.58
CA GLU A 238 12.45 16.73 35.75
C GLU A 238 11.23 15.85 35.43
N PHE A 239 10.12 16.14 36.10
CA PHE A 239 8.80 15.63 35.73
C PHE A 239 8.05 16.67 34.91
N LEU A 240 7.44 16.23 33.81
CA LEU A 240 6.52 17.08 33.06
C LEU A 240 5.17 17.14 33.78
N ARG A 241 4.68 18.36 34.02
CA ARG A 241 3.34 18.62 34.59
C ARG A 241 2.45 19.34 33.59
N GLY A 242 1.15 19.13 33.70
CA GLY A 242 0.16 19.89 32.93
C GLY A 242 0.20 21.37 33.34
N TRP A 243 0.11 22.26 32.35
CA TRP A 243 -0.05 23.69 32.62
C TRP A 243 -1.48 23.96 33.09
N ASP A 244 -1.63 24.79 34.12
CA ASP A 244 -2.94 25.10 34.72
C ASP A 244 -3.91 25.77 33.74
N ASP A 245 -3.38 26.59 32.82
CA ASP A 245 -4.12 27.29 31.76
C ASP A 245 -5.45 27.92 32.24
N GLY A 246 -5.42 28.53 33.43
CA GLY A 246 -6.56 29.23 34.01
C GLY A 246 -7.56 28.37 34.79
N ARG A 247 -7.28 27.08 35.01
CA ARG A 247 -8.13 26.20 35.83
C ARG A 247 -8.16 26.62 37.31
N GLY A 248 -7.11 27.27 37.81
CA GLY A 248 -7.02 27.78 39.18
C GLY A 248 -6.45 26.81 40.21
N VAL A 249 -5.88 25.67 39.79
CA VAL A 249 -5.26 24.67 40.68
C VAL A 249 -3.77 24.95 40.89
N ASP A 250 -3.06 25.36 39.84
CA ASP A 250 -1.65 25.78 39.88
C ASP A 250 -1.46 27.15 39.18
N SER A 251 -2.26 28.13 39.59
CA SER A 251 -2.42 29.43 38.91
C SER A 251 -1.19 30.34 38.96
N SER A 252 -0.22 30.06 39.84
CA SER A 252 0.99 30.88 40.01
C SER A 252 2.12 30.52 39.02
N ARG A 253 1.88 29.60 38.09
CA ARG A 253 2.91 29.00 37.24
C ARG A 253 2.62 29.16 35.75
N GLY A 254 3.64 29.60 35.00
CA GLY A 254 3.58 29.73 33.55
C GLY A 254 3.96 28.43 32.81
N ILE A 255 3.61 28.35 31.53
CA ILE A 255 4.09 27.29 30.63
C ILE A 255 5.63 27.25 30.65
N LEU A 256 6.22 26.05 30.68
CA LEU A 256 7.68 25.80 30.81
C LEU A 256 8.34 26.31 32.11
N SER A 257 7.58 26.76 33.11
CA SER A 257 8.17 27.15 34.41
C SER A 257 8.59 25.95 35.26
N THR A 258 9.73 26.05 35.94
CA THR A 258 10.20 25.04 36.89
C THR A 258 9.50 25.17 38.24
N GLN A 259 9.46 24.07 38.98
CA GLN A 259 8.96 24.02 40.34
C GLN A 259 9.82 23.04 41.14
N LEU A 260 10.26 23.46 42.33
CA LEU A 260 10.96 22.57 43.25
C LEU A 260 9.98 21.55 43.83
N GLY A 261 10.50 20.38 44.21
CA GLY A 261 9.73 19.44 45.01
C GLY A 261 9.29 20.08 46.32
N ASP A 262 8.03 19.86 46.70
CA ASP A 262 7.45 20.39 47.93
C ASP A 262 6.70 19.28 48.68
N MET A 263 6.62 19.41 50.00
CA MET A 263 5.85 18.51 50.86
C MET A 263 4.74 19.31 51.54
N ALA A 264 3.53 18.76 51.58
CA ALA A 264 2.42 19.43 52.26
C ALA A 264 2.79 19.70 53.73
N SER A 265 2.43 20.90 54.20
CA SER A 265 2.58 21.26 55.61
C SER A 265 1.85 20.24 56.47
N HIS A 266 2.55 19.67 57.45
CA HIS A 266 2.01 18.71 58.38
C HIS A 266 2.70 18.86 59.74
N VAL A 267 2.02 18.38 60.79
CA VAL A 267 2.53 18.39 62.16
C VAL A 267 2.48 16.99 62.74
N HIS A 268 3.48 16.65 63.55
CA HIS A 268 3.49 15.44 64.36
C HIS A 268 3.16 15.83 65.78
N MET A 269 1.98 15.43 66.26
CA MET A 269 1.59 15.67 67.65
C MET A 269 2.10 14.52 68.51
N TRP A 270 3.02 14.83 69.42
CA TRP A 270 3.44 13.92 70.48
C TRP A 270 2.99 14.49 71.82
N GLY A 271 2.31 13.68 72.62
CA GLY A 271 1.84 14.07 73.96
C GLY A 271 2.46 13.15 75.02
N ILE A 272 3.11 13.74 76.02
CA ILE A 272 3.44 13.04 77.27
C ILE A 272 2.21 13.09 78.16
N TRP A 273 1.60 11.94 78.44
CA TRP A 273 0.61 11.83 79.52
C TRP A 273 1.33 11.70 80.85
N THR A 274 1.37 12.77 81.64
CA THR A 274 1.75 12.70 83.05
C THR A 274 0.50 12.42 83.88
N ALA A 275 0.40 11.23 84.45
CA ALA A 275 -0.63 10.93 85.45
C ALA A 275 -0.07 11.23 86.85
N ARG A 276 -0.63 12.24 87.54
CA ARG A 276 -0.44 12.38 88.99
C ARG A 276 -1.16 11.20 89.65
N THR A 277 -0.39 10.27 90.21
CA THR A 277 -0.95 9.11 90.93
C THR A 277 -1.06 9.34 92.44
N ASN A 278 -0.59 10.49 92.95
CA ASN A 278 -0.64 10.82 94.36
C ASN A 278 -0.82 12.34 94.59
N ASP A 279 -1.86 12.67 95.34
CA ASP A 279 -2.27 14.02 95.77
C ASP A 279 -1.39 14.49 96.96
N MET A 280 -0.09 14.68 96.72
CA MET A 280 0.83 15.21 97.74
C MET A 280 1.49 16.51 97.26
N SER A 281 1.58 17.49 98.16
CA SER A 281 2.12 18.82 97.92
C SER A 281 3.62 18.78 97.56
N LEU A 282 4.04 19.77 96.76
CA LEU A 282 5.37 19.90 96.15
C LEU A 282 6.56 19.87 97.13
N GLU A 283 6.32 20.20 98.41
CA GLU A 283 7.36 20.33 99.45
C GLU A 283 7.98 19.00 99.89
N SER A 284 7.36 17.85 99.61
CA SER A 284 7.88 16.54 100.04
C SER A 284 8.94 15.91 99.11
N PHE A 285 9.35 16.60 98.05
CA PHE A 285 10.32 16.07 97.07
C PHE A 285 11.73 16.65 97.27
N THR A 286 12.47 16.13 98.24
CA THR A 286 13.95 16.27 98.30
C THR A 286 14.60 15.08 97.58
N GLY A 287 14.97 15.28 96.31
CA GLY A 287 15.70 14.27 95.51
C GLY A 287 15.19 14.13 94.08
N THR A 288 16.05 13.64 93.19
CA THR A 288 15.79 13.41 91.76
C THR A 288 14.62 12.45 91.59
N THR A 289 13.47 12.97 91.17
CA THR A 289 12.29 12.15 90.90
C THR A 289 12.52 11.40 89.58
N ILE A 290 12.50 10.07 89.66
CA ILE A 290 12.45 9.21 88.48
C ILE A 290 11.12 9.51 87.76
N LEU A 291 11.20 10.20 86.63
CA LEU A 291 10.15 10.21 85.63
C LEU A 291 9.96 8.76 85.18
N LYS A 292 8.94 8.06 85.68
CA LYS A 292 8.66 6.70 85.21
C LYS A 292 8.17 6.81 83.77
N GLN A 293 9.10 6.59 82.85
CA GLN A 293 8.88 6.40 81.42
C GLN A 293 7.74 5.38 81.23
N ILE A 294 6.55 5.85 80.87
CA ILE A 294 5.56 4.98 80.23
C ILE A 294 6.08 4.81 78.81
N THR A 295 6.67 3.64 78.59
CA THR A 295 7.30 3.19 77.34
C THR A 295 6.39 3.51 76.14
N PRO A 296 6.98 3.89 75.00
CA PRO A 296 7.15 2.86 73.99
C PRO A 296 8.63 2.67 73.64
N ALA A 297 8.91 1.49 73.10
CA ALA A 297 10.25 1.01 72.82
C ALA A 297 11.09 2.04 72.06
N SER A 298 12.30 2.28 72.60
CA SER A 298 13.50 2.96 72.06
C SER A 298 13.37 3.94 70.88
N PRO A 299 14.04 5.11 70.95
CA PRO A 299 15.10 5.46 71.90
C PRO A 299 14.58 6.21 73.14
N VAL A 300 15.21 5.93 74.29
CA VAL A 300 15.03 6.66 75.55
C VAL A 300 15.56 8.08 75.37
N ILE A 301 14.72 9.09 75.57
CA ILE A 301 15.18 10.47 75.71
C ILE A 301 15.64 10.60 77.17
N ASP A 302 16.95 10.65 77.37
CA ASP A 302 17.57 10.92 78.66
C ASP A 302 17.35 12.40 79.03
N TYR A 303 16.54 12.64 80.06
CA TYR A 303 16.27 13.96 80.62
C TYR A 303 17.12 14.26 81.88
N ASP A 304 18.08 13.39 82.23
CA ASP A 304 18.84 13.47 83.49
C ASP A 304 19.70 14.74 83.62
N ASN A 305 19.87 15.51 82.53
CA ASN A 305 20.64 16.75 82.51
C ASN A 305 19.81 18.02 82.25
N TYR A 306 18.48 17.99 82.36
CA TYR A 306 17.69 19.23 82.27
C TYR A 306 17.51 19.86 83.67
N PRO A 307 18.13 21.01 83.99
CA PRO A 307 18.03 21.61 85.32
C PRO A 307 16.57 22.02 85.60
N ILE A 308 16.01 21.51 86.68
CA ILE A 308 14.77 22.00 87.29
C ILE A 308 15.21 23.00 88.37
N PRO A 309 14.65 24.24 88.43
CA PRO A 309 13.37 24.67 87.88
C PRO A 309 13.49 25.24 86.47
N ASN A 310 12.89 24.54 85.50
CA ASN A 310 12.61 25.10 84.20
C ASN A 310 11.20 25.72 84.23
N PRO A 311 11.05 27.05 84.14
CA PRO A 311 9.74 27.72 84.18
C PRO A 311 8.80 27.35 83.02
N VAL A 312 9.27 26.58 82.03
CA VAL A 312 8.46 26.10 80.89
C VAL A 312 7.63 24.85 81.22
N ILE A 313 7.93 24.14 82.31
CA ILE A 313 7.18 22.94 82.72
C ILE A 313 6.17 23.33 83.82
N THR A 314 5.07 23.96 83.43
CA THR A 314 3.88 24.10 84.27
C THR A 314 2.93 22.93 84.06
N ASP A 315 2.07 22.68 85.04
CA ASP A 315 0.98 21.70 84.95
C ASP A 315 0.11 22.00 83.71
N GLY A 316 0.14 21.12 82.70
CA GLY A 316 -0.51 21.34 81.40
C GLY A 316 0.33 22.06 80.33
N GLY A 317 1.62 22.32 80.56
CA GLY A 317 2.52 22.97 79.61
C GLY A 317 2.86 22.09 78.40
N ILE A 318 2.63 22.61 77.19
CA ILE A 318 3.02 21.97 75.93
C ILE A 318 4.53 22.16 75.72
N VAL A 319 5.31 21.08 75.82
CA VAL A 319 6.72 21.09 75.42
C VAL A 319 6.78 20.87 73.91
N ASN A 320 7.21 21.88 73.15
CA ASN A 320 7.46 21.72 71.71
C ASN A 320 8.61 20.73 71.50
N ALA A 321 8.29 19.49 71.12
CA ALA A 321 9.25 18.47 70.75
C ALA A 321 9.21 18.29 69.22
N THR A 322 10.35 18.43 68.56
CA THR A 322 10.50 18.06 67.15
C THR A 322 10.83 16.58 67.05
N THR A 323 10.13 15.85 66.17
CA THR A 323 10.55 14.48 65.81
C THR A 323 11.95 14.54 65.19
N ARG A 324 12.84 13.60 65.55
CA ARG A 324 14.09 13.41 64.79
C ARG A 324 13.73 13.21 63.31
N PRO A 325 14.53 13.71 62.36
CA PRO A 325 14.32 13.40 60.95
C PRO A 325 14.21 11.88 60.80
N THR A 326 13.03 11.43 60.38
CA THR A 326 12.79 10.04 59.98
C THR A 326 12.28 10.09 58.55
N GLY A 327 12.87 9.26 57.70
CA GLY A 327 12.66 9.30 56.26
C GLY A 327 13.91 8.86 55.48
N GLY A 328 13.70 8.08 54.43
CA GLY A 328 14.72 7.61 53.48
C GLY A 328 14.39 8.02 52.05
N THR A 329 14.53 7.12 51.08
CA THR A 329 14.03 7.25 49.69
C THR A 329 12.49 7.35 49.60
N GLU A 330 11.82 7.72 50.68
CA GLU A 330 10.38 7.58 50.91
C GLU A 330 9.54 8.51 50.06
N THR A 331 9.98 9.76 49.85
CA THR A 331 9.24 10.76 49.07
C THR A 331 9.67 10.81 47.60
N ARG A 332 10.55 9.89 47.14
CA ARG A 332 11.01 9.88 45.74
C ARG A 332 10.16 8.92 44.91
N PRO A 333 9.54 9.38 43.81
CA PRO A 333 8.83 8.48 42.90
C PRO A 333 9.80 7.47 42.26
N ARG A 334 9.38 6.21 42.17
CA ARG A 334 10.10 5.20 41.38
C ARG A 334 10.01 5.58 39.90
N ASN A 335 11.15 5.70 39.23
CA ASN A 335 11.21 6.07 37.81
C ASN A 335 12.39 5.39 37.10
N VAL A 336 12.34 5.39 35.77
CA VAL A 336 13.44 4.93 34.89
C VAL A 336 13.83 6.11 34.00
N ALA A 337 15.13 6.40 33.91
CA ALA A 337 15.62 7.55 33.16
C ALA A 337 15.61 7.27 31.65
N PHE A 338 14.92 8.13 30.89
CA PHE A 338 15.00 8.24 29.44
C PHE A 338 15.52 9.65 29.10
N ASN A 339 16.18 9.81 27.96
CA ASN A 339 16.45 11.15 27.44
C ASN A 339 15.16 11.75 26.89
N TYR A 340 14.87 13.01 27.21
CA TYR A 340 13.88 13.75 26.43
C TYR A 340 14.57 14.35 25.20
N ILE A 341 14.03 14.04 24.01
CA ILE A 341 14.54 14.53 22.73
C ILE A 341 13.44 15.23 21.94
N VAL A 342 13.82 16.22 21.15
CA VAL A 342 12.92 16.92 20.23
C VAL A 342 13.48 16.83 18.81
N ARG A 343 12.57 16.76 17.84
CA ARG A 343 12.91 16.76 16.43
C ARG A 343 13.45 18.14 16.04
N ALA A 344 14.59 18.17 15.36
CA ALA A 344 15.22 19.40 14.91
C ALA A 344 14.61 19.91 13.59
N ALA A 345 14.31 19.02 12.65
CA ALA A 345 13.83 19.35 11.30
C ALA A 345 12.78 18.36 10.84
#